data_AF-A0A3E1EMM2-F1
#
_entry.id   AF-A0A3E1EMM2-F1
#
_cell.length_a   1.000
_cell.length_b   1.000
_cell.length_c   1.000
_cell.angle_alpha   90.00
_cell.angle_beta   90.00
_cell.angle_gamma   90.00
#
_symmetry.space_group_name_H-M   'P 1'
#
loop_
_entity.id
_entity.type
_entity.pdbx_description
1 polymer ?
#
loop_
_entity_poly.entity_id
_entity_poly.type
_entity_poly.pdbx_seq_one_letter_code
_entity_poly.pdbx_strand_id
1 'polypeptide(L)'
;MIDYFSPPSNADEAVLRGIKGNFRRLFVGQAIRTDGLGSIPAAWTAHDISEILKGMLQAQHPTARGGEDLPDLEDDEVEIARMTLANSVHGEVTSLRAAPGATPGEIVFRMVDEYETEIEVPIISATAPLTAEEVIRMFRESDPSPTETECEIEFQSYFYPDLNAVFSSLQNADDDSED
;
A
#
# COMPACT_ATOMS: atom_id res chain seq x y z
N MET A 1 -3.98 9.98 -17.82
CA MET A 1 -3.60 10.83 -16.67
C MET A 1 -4.12 10.11 -15.44
N ILE A 2 -3.31 9.94 -14.40
CA ILE A 2 -3.72 9.28 -13.16
C ILE A 2 -4.74 10.20 -12.46
N ASP A 3 -5.80 9.61 -11.92
CA ASP A 3 -6.75 10.30 -11.04
C ASP A 3 -6.98 9.40 -9.83
N TYR A 4 -6.39 9.78 -8.69
CA TYR A 4 -6.46 8.98 -7.47
C TYR A 4 -7.88 8.80 -6.94
N PHE A 5 -8.73 9.80 -7.18
CA PHE A 5 -10.08 9.87 -6.62
C PHE A 5 -11.14 9.42 -7.61
N SER A 6 -10.73 8.98 -8.82
CA SER A 6 -11.63 8.32 -9.74
C SER A 6 -12.15 7.01 -9.12
N PRO A 7 -13.46 6.71 -9.30
CA PRO A 7 -14.02 5.47 -8.77
C PRO A 7 -13.32 4.26 -9.41
N PRO A 8 -13.19 3.14 -8.67
CA PRO A 8 -12.65 1.91 -9.21
C PRO A 8 -13.39 1.47 -10.49
N SER A 9 -12.66 0.87 -11.42
CA SER A 9 -13.17 0.49 -12.74
C SER A 9 -14.28 -0.55 -12.67
N ASN A 10 -14.30 -1.35 -11.61
CA ASN A 10 -15.30 -2.38 -11.33
C ASN A 10 -15.34 -2.73 -9.83
N ALA A 11 -16.31 -3.55 -9.43
CA ALA A 11 -16.50 -3.97 -8.04
C ALA A 11 -15.34 -4.82 -7.50
N ASP A 12 -14.66 -5.59 -8.36
CA ASP A 12 -13.53 -6.43 -7.97
C ASP A 12 -12.35 -5.55 -7.54
N GLU A 13 -12.03 -4.54 -8.36
CA GLU A 13 -11.03 -3.53 -8.04
C GLU A 13 -11.38 -2.79 -6.74
N ALA A 14 -12.64 -2.38 -6.59
CA ALA A 14 -13.11 -1.68 -5.38
C ALA A 14 -12.86 -2.51 -4.11
N VAL A 15 -13.17 -3.81 -4.15
CA VAL A 15 -12.91 -4.71 -3.02
C VAL A 15 -11.42 -4.89 -2.78
N LEU A 16 -10.63 -5.16 -3.82
CA LEU A 16 -9.20 -5.42 -3.66
C LEU A 16 -8.43 -4.20 -3.14
N ARG A 17 -8.79 -2.99 -3.59
CA ARG A 17 -8.21 -1.73 -3.09
C ARG A 17 -8.59 -1.45 -1.63
N GLY A 18 -9.75 -1.94 -1.19
CA GLY A 18 -10.21 -1.82 0.19
C GLY A 18 -9.61 -2.85 1.16
N ILE A 19 -9.02 -3.96 0.70
CA ILE A 19 -8.44 -4.96 1.61
C ILE A 19 -7.12 -4.45 2.16
N LYS A 20 -6.87 -4.55 3.47
CA LYS A 20 -5.60 -4.09 4.06
C LYS A 20 -4.45 -5.08 3.88
N GLY A 21 -4.63 -6.36 4.22
CA GLY A 21 -3.53 -7.33 4.21
C GLY A 21 -3.16 -7.88 2.84
N ASN A 22 -1.86 -8.10 2.63
CA ASN A 22 -1.30 -8.57 1.36
C ASN A 22 -1.77 -9.98 1.01
N PHE A 23 -1.69 -10.91 1.97
CA PHE A 23 -2.12 -12.28 1.75
C PHE A 23 -3.61 -12.36 1.42
N ARG A 24 -4.43 -11.53 2.08
CA ARG A 24 -5.86 -11.43 1.81
C ARG A 24 -6.17 -10.88 0.42
N ARG A 25 -5.45 -9.85 -0.03
CA ARG A 25 -5.56 -9.36 -1.42
C ARG A 25 -5.29 -10.48 -2.42
N LEU A 26 -4.25 -11.28 -2.19
CA LEU A 26 -3.86 -12.36 -3.09
C LEU A 26 -4.93 -13.45 -3.19
N PHE A 27 -5.37 -14.03 -2.07
CA PHE A 27 -6.34 -15.13 -2.13
C PHE A 27 -7.75 -14.67 -2.50
N VAL A 28 -8.20 -13.48 -2.05
CA VAL A 28 -9.49 -12.93 -2.46
C VAL A 28 -9.45 -12.63 -3.96
N GLY A 29 -8.38 -12.02 -4.47
CA GLY A 29 -8.22 -11.77 -5.90
C GLY A 29 -8.22 -13.05 -6.73
N GLN A 30 -7.60 -14.12 -6.23
CA GLN A 30 -7.62 -15.43 -6.90
C GLN A 30 -9.02 -16.04 -6.93
N ALA A 31 -9.74 -15.99 -5.81
CA ALA A 31 -11.10 -16.51 -5.72
C ALA A 31 -12.09 -15.70 -6.59
N ILE A 32 -11.96 -14.37 -6.64
CA ILE A 32 -12.73 -13.51 -7.56
C ILE A 32 -12.49 -13.94 -9.01
N ARG A 33 -11.22 -14.15 -9.42
CA ARG A 33 -10.90 -14.59 -10.80
C ARG A 33 -11.45 -15.97 -11.15
N THR A 34 -11.59 -16.86 -10.17
CA THR A 34 -11.98 -18.25 -10.38
C THR A 34 -13.50 -18.43 -10.31
N ASP A 35 -14.12 -17.87 -9.28
CA ASP A 35 -15.50 -18.14 -8.88
C ASP A 35 -16.39 -16.89 -8.83
N GLY A 36 -15.81 -15.70 -9.07
CA GLY A 36 -16.51 -14.41 -9.06
C GLY A 36 -16.68 -13.83 -7.65
N LEU A 37 -16.86 -12.51 -7.56
CA LEU A 37 -16.97 -11.79 -6.28
C LEU A 37 -18.09 -12.30 -5.36
N GLY A 38 -19.21 -12.76 -5.93
CA GLY A 38 -20.33 -13.29 -5.15
C GLY A 38 -20.02 -14.57 -4.37
N SER A 39 -18.89 -15.24 -4.66
CA SER A 39 -18.43 -16.43 -3.92
C SER A 39 -17.75 -16.07 -2.59
N ILE A 40 -17.30 -14.82 -2.42
CA ILE A 40 -16.49 -14.40 -1.28
C ILE A 40 -17.41 -14.01 -0.11
N PRO A 41 -17.25 -14.63 1.08
CA PRO A 41 -18.00 -14.19 2.26
C PRO A 41 -17.69 -12.73 2.58
N ALA A 42 -18.71 -11.94 2.92
CA ALA A 42 -18.59 -10.49 3.16
C ALA A 42 -17.52 -10.13 4.23
N ALA A 43 -17.29 -11.03 5.19
CA ALA A 43 -16.25 -10.84 6.21
C ALA A 43 -14.83 -10.80 5.62
N TRP A 44 -14.58 -11.40 4.46
CA TRP A 44 -13.27 -11.39 3.79
C TRP A 44 -13.09 -10.20 2.84
N THR A 45 -14.18 -9.56 2.43
CA THR A 45 -14.18 -8.35 1.58
C THR A 45 -14.22 -7.06 2.39
N ALA A 46 -14.38 -7.15 3.71
CA ALA A 46 -14.39 -5.99 4.60
C ALA A 46 -13.03 -5.29 4.63
N HIS A 47 -13.01 -3.98 4.89
CA HIS A 47 -11.77 -3.20 4.99
C HIS A 47 -10.89 -3.75 6.13
N ASP A 48 -11.43 -3.72 7.34
CA ASP A 48 -10.89 -4.38 8.52
C ASP A 48 -11.61 -5.71 8.78
N ILE A 49 -10.86 -6.70 9.29
CA ILE A 49 -11.37 -8.02 9.64
C ILE A 49 -11.19 -8.27 11.13
N SER A 50 -12.03 -9.13 11.71
CA SER A 50 -11.95 -9.40 13.15
C SER A 50 -10.63 -10.05 13.55
N GLU A 51 -10.20 -9.84 14.79
CA GLU A 51 -9.02 -10.51 15.38
C GLU A 51 -9.07 -12.04 15.27
N ILE A 52 -10.28 -12.62 15.24
CA ILE A 52 -10.45 -14.06 15.00
C ILE A 52 -9.97 -14.43 13.59
N LEU A 53 -10.37 -13.67 12.57
CA LEU A 53 -9.95 -13.91 11.19
C LEU A 53 -8.46 -13.60 11.00
N LYS A 54 -7.94 -12.53 11.60
CA LYS A 54 -6.48 -12.25 11.61
C LYS A 54 -5.70 -13.40 12.24
N GLY A 55 -6.18 -13.93 13.37
CA GLY A 55 -5.61 -15.11 14.01
C GLY A 55 -5.65 -16.36 13.13
N MET A 56 -6.73 -16.56 12.37
CA MET A 56 -6.82 -17.66 11.38
C MET A 56 -5.80 -17.50 10.25
N LEU A 57 -5.56 -16.28 9.76
CA LEU A 57 -4.54 -16.01 8.74
C LEU A 57 -3.13 -16.29 9.30
N GLN A 58 -2.81 -15.72 10.46
CA GLN A 58 -1.51 -15.88 11.12
C GLN A 58 -1.18 -17.34 11.44
N ALA A 59 -2.20 -18.16 11.75
CA ALA A 59 -2.03 -19.59 11.99
C ALA A 59 -1.67 -20.39 10.73
N GLN A 60 -2.00 -19.88 9.52
CA GLN A 60 -1.59 -20.51 8.26
C GLN A 60 -0.15 -20.17 7.91
N HIS A 61 0.23 -18.90 8.05
CA HIS A 61 1.60 -18.44 7.83
C HIS A 61 1.86 -17.15 8.62
N PRO A 62 3.01 -16.98 9.29
CA PRO A 62 3.31 -15.77 10.06
C PRO A 62 3.16 -14.46 9.28
N THR A 63 3.56 -14.45 8.00
CA THR A 63 3.46 -13.29 7.11
C THR A 63 2.04 -13.02 6.58
N ALA A 64 1.08 -13.93 6.81
CA ALA A 64 -0.29 -13.72 6.36
C ALA A 64 -1.03 -12.62 7.13
N ARG A 65 -0.42 -12.12 8.22
CA ARG A 65 -0.88 -10.95 8.98
C ARG A 65 -0.40 -9.62 8.38
N GLY A 66 0.60 -9.65 7.50
CA GLY A 66 1.20 -8.46 6.90
C GLY A 66 0.17 -7.53 6.25
N GLY A 67 0.10 -6.32 6.79
CA GLY A 67 -0.82 -5.26 6.42
C GLY A 67 -2.21 -5.34 7.03
N GLU A 68 -2.58 -6.40 7.77
CA GLU A 68 -3.91 -6.51 8.38
C GLU A 68 -4.12 -5.55 9.56
N ASP A 69 -3.02 -5.07 10.15
CA ASP A 69 -3.05 -4.13 11.28
C ASP A 69 -2.83 -2.67 10.85
N LEU A 70 -2.81 -2.39 9.54
CA LEU A 70 -2.82 -1.00 9.05
C LEU A 70 -4.05 -0.24 9.59
N PRO A 71 -3.92 1.07 9.90
CA PRO A 71 -5.05 1.91 10.26
C PRO A 71 -6.14 1.91 9.18
N ASP A 72 -7.39 2.21 9.57
CA ASP A 72 -8.45 2.43 8.59
C ASP A 72 -8.12 3.62 7.66
N LEU A 73 -8.68 3.62 6.45
CA LEU A 73 -8.66 4.80 5.59
C LEU A 73 -9.49 5.92 6.23
N GLU A 74 -8.96 7.15 6.20
CA GLU A 74 -9.72 8.34 6.55
C GLU A 74 -10.75 8.70 5.46
N ASP A 75 -11.64 9.66 5.74
CA ASP A 75 -12.67 10.08 4.80
C ASP A 75 -12.04 10.55 3.47
N ASP A 76 -12.49 9.96 2.35
CA ASP A 76 -11.99 10.20 0.99
C ASP A 76 -10.49 9.89 0.77
N GLU A 77 -9.84 9.22 1.73
CA GLU A 77 -8.47 8.76 1.63
C GLU A 77 -8.38 7.50 0.76
N VAL A 78 -7.36 7.44 -0.09
CA VAL A 78 -7.06 6.29 -0.93
C VAL A 78 -5.61 5.87 -0.74
N GLU A 79 -5.37 4.58 -0.60
CA GLU A 79 -4.02 4.04 -0.73
C GLU A 79 -3.56 4.15 -2.19
N ILE A 80 -2.44 4.84 -2.41
CA ILE A 80 -1.87 5.03 -3.75
C ILE A 80 -0.68 4.11 -4.01
N ALA A 81 0.05 3.71 -2.97
CA ALA A 81 1.13 2.75 -3.05
C ALA A 81 1.38 2.13 -1.68
N ARG A 82 2.03 0.98 -1.65
CA ARG A 82 2.51 0.35 -0.42
C ARG A 82 3.86 -0.30 -0.64
N MET A 83 4.61 -0.40 0.44
CA MET A 83 5.87 -1.11 0.55
C MET A 83 5.69 -2.28 1.51
N THR A 84 6.25 -3.44 1.19
CA THR A 84 6.21 -4.65 2.01
C THR A 84 7.62 -5.13 2.31
N LEU A 85 7.88 -5.48 3.57
CA LEU A 85 9.11 -6.16 3.97
C LEU A 85 8.97 -7.66 3.68
N ALA A 86 9.31 -8.09 2.47
CA ALA A 86 8.95 -9.38 1.87
C ALA A 86 9.52 -10.60 2.63
N ASN A 87 10.71 -10.45 3.23
CA ASN A 87 11.39 -11.51 3.98
C ASN A 87 11.34 -11.30 5.51
N SER A 88 10.55 -10.34 6.00
CA SER A 88 10.32 -10.16 7.44
C SER A 88 9.43 -11.27 8.01
N VAL A 89 9.43 -11.43 9.35
CA VAL A 89 8.61 -12.44 10.04
C VAL A 89 7.11 -12.20 9.83
N HIS A 90 6.69 -10.93 9.81
CA HIS A 90 5.29 -10.54 9.76
C HIS A 90 4.85 -10.00 8.40
N GLY A 91 5.76 -9.74 7.47
CA GLY A 91 5.43 -9.18 6.16
C GLY A 91 4.95 -7.74 6.27
N GLU A 92 5.61 -6.95 7.13
CA GLU A 92 5.17 -5.61 7.54
C GLU A 92 4.93 -4.69 6.34
N VAL A 93 3.86 -3.90 6.43
CA VAL A 93 3.44 -3.01 5.35
C VAL A 93 3.48 -1.55 5.79
N THR A 94 4.08 -0.71 4.94
CA THR A 94 3.97 0.74 4.99
C THR A 94 3.13 1.21 3.80
N SER A 95 2.09 2.00 4.06
CA SER A 95 1.09 2.45 3.09
C SER A 95 1.23 3.96 2.85
N LEU A 96 1.39 4.36 1.60
CA LEU A 96 1.30 5.74 1.15
C LEU A 96 -0.11 6.04 0.66
N ARG A 97 -0.71 7.08 1.22
CA ARG A 97 -2.10 7.45 1.03
C ARG A 97 -2.24 8.88 0.53
N ALA A 98 -3.32 9.13 -0.20
CA ALA A 98 -3.69 10.43 -0.71
C ALA A 98 -5.13 10.76 -0.32
N ALA A 99 -5.39 12.02 0.02
CA ALA A 99 -6.74 12.53 0.24
C ALA A 99 -6.90 13.91 -0.43
N PRO A 100 -8.14 14.36 -0.73
CA PRO A 100 -8.37 15.72 -1.18
C PRO A 100 -7.94 16.73 -0.11
N GLY A 101 -7.24 17.80 -0.54
CA GLY A 101 -6.83 18.88 0.35
C GLY A 101 -7.95 19.88 0.66
N ALA A 102 -7.61 20.89 1.45
CA ALA A 102 -8.56 21.95 1.82
C ALA A 102 -8.89 22.87 0.63
N THR A 103 -8.00 22.93 -0.38
CA THR A 103 -8.19 23.75 -1.57
C THR A 103 -8.51 22.90 -2.82
N PRO A 104 -9.31 23.42 -3.78
CA PRO A 104 -9.67 22.64 -4.96
C PRO A 104 -8.45 22.20 -5.78
N GLY A 105 -8.35 20.89 -6.03
CA GLY A 105 -7.25 20.28 -6.79
C GLY A 105 -6.00 19.99 -5.96
N GLU A 106 -5.99 20.34 -4.68
CA GLU A 106 -4.94 19.93 -3.75
C GLU A 106 -5.11 18.45 -3.38
N ILE A 107 -3.98 17.76 -3.32
CA ILE A 107 -3.84 16.37 -2.89
C ILE A 107 -2.92 16.41 -1.69
N VAL A 108 -3.38 15.95 -0.53
CA VAL A 108 -2.55 15.78 0.66
C VAL A 108 -2.09 14.33 0.77
N PHE A 109 -0.87 14.13 1.26
CA PHE A 109 -0.28 12.80 1.40
C PHE A 109 0.00 12.47 2.85
N ARG A 110 -0.15 11.18 3.17
CA ARG A 110 0.18 10.63 4.48
C ARG A 110 0.77 9.24 4.31
N MET A 111 1.72 8.90 5.16
CA MET A 111 2.29 7.56 5.24
C MET A 111 1.94 6.95 6.59
N VAL A 112 1.57 5.67 6.59
CA VAL A 112 1.27 4.91 7.81
C VAL A 112 1.84 3.51 7.72
N ASP A 113 2.17 2.93 8.86
CA ASP A 113 2.53 1.52 9.02
C ASP A 113 1.55 0.80 9.96
N GLU A 114 1.82 -0.48 10.25
CA GLU A 114 1.02 -1.30 11.17
C GLU A 114 1.20 -0.94 12.65
N TYR A 115 2.18 -0.10 12.98
CA TYR A 115 2.52 0.31 14.34
C TYR A 115 2.03 1.71 14.69
N GLU A 116 1.34 2.38 13.75
CA GLU A 116 0.93 3.77 13.86
C GLU A 116 2.11 4.71 14.16
N THR A 117 3.28 4.42 13.57
CA THR A 117 4.44 5.29 13.65
C THR A 117 4.11 6.66 13.07
N GLU A 118 4.52 7.74 13.74
CA GLU A 118 4.48 9.09 13.17
C GLU A 118 5.56 9.19 12.09
N ILE A 119 5.15 9.25 10.83
CA ILE A 119 6.05 9.32 9.66
C ILE A 119 5.89 10.68 8.98
N GLU A 120 6.95 11.49 8.98
CA GLU A 120 7.02 12.72 8.22
C GLU A 120 7.31 12.42 6.74
N VAL A 121 6.46 12.91 5.84
CA VAL A 121 6.64 12.70 4.39
C VAL A 121 7.32 13.91 3.72
N PRO A 122 8.18 13.69 2.71
CA PRO A 122 8.92 14.79 2.05
C PRO A 122 8.02 15.68 1.19
N ILE A 123 6.86 15.19 0.74
CA ILE A 123 5.84 15.96 0.02
C ILE A 123 4.53 15.87 0.78
N ILE A 124 4.15 16.95 1.46
CA ILE A 124 2.91 16.98 2.26
C ILE A 124 1.68 17.15 1.35
N SER A 125 1.80 17.96 0.30
CA SER A 125 0.73 18.13 -0.68
C SER A 125 1.24 18.48 -2.08
N ALA A 126 0.40 18.24 -3.08
CA ALA A 126 0.63 18.58 -4.49
C ALA A 126 -0.68 18.97 -5.20
N THR A 127 -0.57 19.55 -6.39
CA THR A 127 -1.73 19.90 -7.26
C THR A 127 -1.91 18.95 -8.44
N ALA A 128 -1.07 17.91 -8.51
CA ALA A 128 -1.11 16.86 -9.50
C ALA A 128 -0.68 15.53 -8.83
N PRO A 129 -1.11 14.37 -9.38
CA PRO A 129 -0.61 13.08 -8.94
C PRO A 129 0.91 13.02 -9.00
N LEU A 130 1.51 12.34 -8.04
CA LEU A 130 2.96 12.08 -8.02
C LEU A 130 3.38 11.31 -9.27
N THR A 131 4.62 11.48 -9.69
CA THR A 131 5.29 10.54 -10.60
C THR A 131 5.65 9.25 -9.86
N ALA A 132 5.98 8.18 -10.59
CA ALA A 132 6.45 6.94 -9.96
C ALA A 132 7.75 7.16 -9.15
N GLU A 133 8.65 8.01 -9.64
CA GLU A 133 9.88 8.40 -8.94
C GLU A 133 9.56 9.18 -7.66
N GLU A 134 8.61 10.11 -7.70
CA GLU A 134 8.17 10.83 -6.51
C GLU A 134 7.52 9.89 -5.48
N VAL A 135 6.76 8.88 -5.92
CA VAL A 135 6.24 7.85 -5.01
C VAL A 135 7.38 7.11 -4.32
N ILE A 136 8.40 6.65 -5.04
CA ILE A 136 9.57 6.01 -4.41
C ILE A 136 10.28 6.97 -3.46
N ARG A 137 10.44 8.24 -3.84
CA ARG A 137 11.03 9.27 -3.00
C ARG A 137 10.27 9.44 -1.68
N MET A 138 8.94 9.38 -1.70
CA MET A 138 8.11 9.46 -0.49
C MET A 138 8.48 8.39 0.55
N PHE A 139 8.84 7.17 0.11
CA PHE A 139 9.27 6.11 1.02
C PHE A 139 10.76 6.22 1.39
N ARG A 140 11.61 6.75 0.52
CA ARG A 140 13.05 6.85 0.80
C ARG A 140 13.40 7.99 1.74
N GLU A 141 12.77 9.14 1.53
CA GLU A 141 13.09 10.41 2.22
C GLU A 141 12.11 10.75 3.35
N SER A 142 11.22 9.83 3.74
CA SER A 142 10.41 10.02 4.95
C SER A 142 11.25 9.85 6.21
N ASP A 143 10.76 10.40 7.33
CA ASP A 143 11.38 10.25 8.65
C ASP A 143 10.37 9.68 9.66
N PRO A 144 10.57 8.45 10.16
CA PRO A 144 11.62 7.51 9.77
C PRO A 144 11.44 6.98 8.33
N SER A 145 12.54 6.57 7.71
CA SER A 145 12.51 5.97 6.36
C SER A 145 12.17 4.49 6.46
N PRO A 146 11.03 4.00 5.94
CA PRO A 146 10.72 2.58 5.91
C PRO A 146 11.67 1.78 5.00
N THR A 147 12.44 2.45 4.13
CA THR A 147 13.43 1.81 3.26
C THR A 147 14.78 1.56 3.93
N GLU A 148 15.03 2.15 5.11
CA GLU A 148 16.23 1.90 5.92
C GLU A 148 16.09 0.58 6.69
N THR A 149 16.24 -0.53 5.96
CA THR A 149 16.04 -1.89 6.48
C THR A 149 16.97 -2.88 5.78
N GLU A 150 17.27 -4.00 6.46
CA GLU A 150 17.98 -5.14 5.88
C GLU A 150 17.05 -6.10 5.13
N CYS A 151 15.73 -5.85 5.16
CA CYS A 151 14.73 -6.68 4.51
C CYS A 151 14.67 -6.44 3.00
N GLU A 152 14.23 -7.47 2.27
CA GLU A 152 13.84 -7.32 0.86
C GLU A 152 12.57 -6.47 0.79
N ILE A 153 12.58 -5.48 -0.10
CA ILE A 153 11.49 -4.52 -0.27
C ILE A 153 10.71 -4.84 -1.54
N GLU A 154 9.39 -4.93 -1.42
CA GLU A 154 8.48 -5.01 -2.56
C GLU A 154 7.47 -3.86 -2.54
N PHE A 155 7.32 -3.17 -3.67
CA PHE A 155 6.31 -2.16 -3.89
C PHE A 155 5.09 -2.72 -4.63
N GLN A 156 3.91 -2.22 -4.26
CA GLN A 156 2.66 -2.48 -4.96
C GLN A 156 1.87 -1.19 -5.11
N SER A 157 1.28 -0.98 -6.28
CA SER A 157 0.37 0.13 -6.53
C SER A 157 -0.59 -0.21 -7.67
N TYR A 158 -1.84 0.24 -7.52
CA TYR A 158 -2.81 0.20 -8.61
C TYR A 158 -2.53 1.28 -9.66
N PHE A 159 -1.97 2.42 -9.24
CA PHE A 159 -1.72 3.58 -10.09
C PHE A 159 -0.35 3.54 -10.78
N TYR A 160 0.61 2.82 -10.18
CA TYR A 160 1.99 2.72 -10.61
C TYR A 160 2.42 1.24 -10.66
N PRO A 161 2.05 0.49 -11.72
CA PRO A 161 2.32 -0.95 -11.78
C PRO A 161 3.82 -1.30 -11.81
N ASP A 162 4.67 -0.36 -12.21
CA ASP A 162 6.11 -0.58 -12.43
C ASP A 162 7.00 -0.07 -11.28
N LEU A 163 6.45 0.18 -10.07
CA LEU A 163 7.22 0.77 -8.96
C LEU A 163 8.49 -0.01 -8.60
N ASN A 164 8.46 -1.34 -8.62
CA ASN A 164 9.65 -2.16 -8.35
C ASN A 164 10.78 -1.89 -9.35
N ALA A 165 10.45 -1.73 -10.64
CA ALA A 165 11.44 -1.43 -11.67
C ALA A 165 12.02 -0.02 -11.49
N VAL A 166 11.19 0.95 -11.12
CA VAL A 166 11.62 2.32 -10.81
C VAL A 166 12.55 2.33 -9.59
N PHE A 167 12.18 1.62 -8.53
CA PHE A 167 12.99 1.50 -7.32
C PHE A 167 14.37 0.90 -7.60
N SER A 168 14.44 -0.23 -8.30
CA SER A 168 15.73 -0.84 -8.68
C SER A 168 16.58 0.07 -9.56
N SER A 169 15.96 0.85 -10.46
CA SER A 169 16.70 1.78 -11.33
C SER A 169 17.33 2.91 -10.53
N LEU A 170 16.63 3.43 -9.51
CA LEU A 170 17.14 4.49 -8.64
C LEU A 170 18.27 3.99 -7.72
N GLN A 171 18.17 2.77 -7.19
CA GLN A 171 19.25 2.18 -6.38
C GLN A 171 20.56 2.05 -7.19
N ASN A 172 20.48 1.53 -8.42
CA ASN A 172 21.68 1.40 -9.26
C ASN A 172 22.33 2.76 -9.58
N ALA A 173 21.51 3.81 -9.74
CA ALA A 173 22.02 5.15 -10.04
C ALA A 173 22.75 5.78 -8.85
N ASP A 174 22.32 5.46 -7.63
CA ASP A 174 23.01 5.91 -6.41
C ASP A 174 24.34 5.17 -6.23
N ASP A 175 24.37 3.84 -6.45
CA ASP A 175 25.59 3.03 -6.40
C ASP A 175 26.65 3.51 -7.41
N ASP A 176 26.24 3.83 -8.65
CA ASP A 176 27.13 4.36 -9.70
C ASP A 176 27.67 5.77 -9.39
N SER A 177 27.09 6.49 -8.42
CA SER A 177 27.49 7.84 -8.04
C SER A 177 28.50 7.91 -6.88
N GLU A 178 28.73 6.77 -6.21
CA GLU A 178 29.67 6.64 -5.08
C GLU A 178 31.06 6.12 -5.49
N ASP A 179 31.27 5.80 -6.79
CA ASP A 179 32.55 5.38 -7.42
C ASP A 179 33.34 6.55 -8.07
#